data_AF-A0A929AWK2-F1
#
_entry.id   AF-A0A929AWK2-F1
#
_cell.length_a   1.000
_cell.length_b   1.000
_cell.length_c   1.000
_cell.angle_alpha   90.00
_cell.angle_beta   90.00
_cell.angle_gamma   90.00
#
_symmetry.space_group_name_H-M   'P 1'
#
loop_
_entity.id
_entity.type
_entity.pdbx_description
1 polymer ?
#
loop_
_entity_poly.entity_id
_entity_poly.type
_entity_poly.pdbx_seq_one_letter_code
_entity_poly.pdbx_strand_id
1 'polypeptide(L)'
;MSLGLAFLLWLVTQIKVNSLPLTNEFPLRATNSGNSIGIVLLSQTDTSTSNELTISDSSEIKTDDSKSVHRPTKASSVQPLKTYVLTLLPGGARFSVNIRPPATKIVVTLLSGDMAVRCGDRLRNYSCIPGKRLEISAEPTNAIAQFWGENAYQTEMRLRIDVYEVAGEDSSSKVSNSS
;
A
#
# COMPACT_ATOMS: atom_id res chain seq x y z
N MET A 1 -51.30 -6.85 -44.96
CA MET A 1 -51.83 -7.43 -43.71
C MET A 1 -50.66 -7.65 -42.78
N SER A 2 -50.69 -6.94 -41.66
CA SER A 2 -49.66 -6.79 -40.64
C SER A 2 -49.78 -7.89 -39.59
N LEU A 3 -48.68 -8.48 -39.13
CA LEU A 3 -48.54 -9.16 -37.83
C LEU A 3 -47.07 -9.61 -37.67
N GLY A 4 -46.37 -9.09 -36.65
CA GLY A 4 -45.10 -9.66 -36.21
C GLY A 4 -44.06 -8.72 -35.57
N LEU A 5 -44.32 -7.41 -35.48
CA LEU A 5 -43.54 -6.48 -34.66
C LEU A 5 -44.08 -6.53 -33.21
N ALA A 6 -43.66 -7.52 -32.44
CA ALA A 6 -44.04 -7.65 -31.03
C ALA A 6 -42.94 -8.29 -30.15
N PHE A 7 -41.68 -7.87 -30.36
CA PHE A 7 -40.55 -8.25 -29.49
C PHE A 7 -39.76 -7.03 -29.00
N LEU A 8 -40.41 -5.86 -28.93
CA LEU A 8 -39.78 -4.59 -28.56
C LEU A 8 -40.50 -3.85 -27.42
N LEU A 9 -41.06 -4.56 -26.43
CA LEU A 9 -41.52 -3.96 -25.16
C LEU A 9 -41.66 -5.02 -24.05
N TRP A 10 -40.52 -5.54 -23.58
CA TRP A 10 -40.46 -6.17 -22.25
C TRP A 10 -39.17 -5.73 -21.54
N LEU A 11 -39.05 -4.41 -21.42
CA LEU A 11 -38.19 -3.76 -20.43
C LEU A 11 -39.09 -2.87 -19.59
N VAL A 12 -38.72 -2.67 -18.31
CA VAL A 12 -39.43 -1.89 -17.27
C VAL A 12 -40.54 -2.75 -16.63
N THR A 13 -40.46 -3.26 -15.39
CA THR A 13 -40.14 -2.58 -14.12
C THR A 13 -40.13 -3.64 -13.01
N GLN A 14 -39.11 -3.71 -12.16
CA GLN A 14 -39.22 -3.85 -10.69
C GLN A 14 -37.81 -3.76 -10.08
N ILE A 15 -37.28 -2.55 -9.99
CA ILE A 15 -36.18 -2.24 -9.07
C ILE A 15 -36.80 -2.19 -7.68
N LYS A 16 -36.75 -3.31 -6.96
CA LYS A 16 -37.16 -3.35 -5.55
C LYS A 16 -36.02 -2.78 -4.71
N VAL A 17 -36.12 -1.48 -4.44
CA VAL A 17 -35.29 -0.78 -3.44
C VAL A 17 -35.71 -1.28 -2.07
N ASN A 18 -35.01 -2.29 -1.55
CA ASN A 18 -35.11 -2.63 -0.13
C ASN A 18 -34.28 -1.62 0.65
N SER A 19 -34.94 -0.55 1.08
CA SER A 19 -34.46 0.34 2.14
C SER A 19 -34.36 -0.46 3.44
N LEU A 20 -33.14 -0.82 3.84
CA LEU A 20 -32.84 -1.31 5.17
C LEU A 20 -32.64 -0.11 6.11
N PRO A 21 -33.33 -0.05 7.26
CA PRO A 21 -33.12 1.01 8.23
C PRO A 21 -31.75 0.87 8.91
N LEU A 22 -31.02 1.98 8.97
CA LEU A 22 -29.90 2.17 9.89
C LEU A 22 -30.42 2.11 11.33
N THR A 23 -30.11 1.03 12.04
CA THR A 23 -30.11 1.01 13.50
C THR A 23 -28.67 0.86 13.98
N ASN A 24 -28.11 1.99 14.38
CA ASN A 24 -26.92 2.09 15.22
C ASN A 24 -27.26 1.56 16.61
N GLU A 25 -26.94 0.30 16.90
CA GLU A 25 -26.90 -0.21 18.27
C GLU A 25 -25.52 -0.84 18.48
N PHE A 26 -24.61 -0.06 19.07
CA PHE A 26 -23.36 -0.56 19.63
C PHE A 26 -23.66 -1.14 21.02
N PRO A 27 -23.52 -2.45 21.27
CA PRO A 27 -23.49 -2.95 22.63
C PRO A 27 -22.11 -2.65 23.23
N LEU A 28 -22.02 -1.57 24.03
CA LEU A 28 -20.93 -1.39 24.99
C LEU A 28 -21.04 -2.49 26.05
N ARG A 29 -20.33 -3.60 25.81
CA ARG A 29 -20.13 -4.63 26.82
C ARG A 29 -19.07 -4.14 27.79
N ALA A 30 -19.53 -3.52 28.88
CA ALA A 30 -18.70 -3.22 30.04
C ALA A 30 -18.27 -4.53 30.71
N THR A 31 -16.99 -4.91 30.56
CA THR A 31 -16.34 -5.85 31.47
C THR A 31 -15.91 -5.07 32.71
N ASN A 32 -16.64 -5.29 33.79
CA ASN A 32 -16.26 -4.86 35.12
C ASN A 32 -15.07 -5.71 35.59
N SER A 33 -13.87 -5.15 35.51
CA SER A 33 -12.74 -5.59 36.33
C SER A 33 -12.07 -4.34 36.87
N GLY A 34 -12.36 -4.05 38.13
CA GLY A 34 -11.79 -2.92 38.84
C GLY A 34 -10.27 -2.94 38.78
N ASN A 35 -9.69 -1.86 38.26
CA ASN A 35 -8.51 -1.29 38.87
C ASN A 35 -8.44 0.20 38.49
N SER A 36 -8.30 1.01 39.54
CA SER A 36 -8.33 2.47 39.52
C SER A 36 -7.19 3.07 38.70
N ILE A 37 -7.49 3.93 37.72
CA ILE A 37 -6.58 5.00 37.28
C ILE A 37 -7.44 6.23 36.96
N GLY A 38 -7.31 7.26 37.79
CA GLY A 38 -7.96 8.55 37.59
C GLY A 38 -7.36 9.29 36.40
N ILE A 39 -8.21 9.92 35.60
CA ILE A 39 -7.80 10.97 34.67
C ILE A 39 -8.54 12.24 35.07
N VAL A 40 -7.73 13.19 35.53
CA VAL A 40 -8.09 14.56 35.88
C VAL A 40 -8.52 15.29 34.60
N LEU A 41 -9.75 15.80 34.58
CA LEU A 41 -10.17 16.87 33.68
C LEU A 41 -9.43 18.15 34.08
N LEU A 42 -8.70 18.77 33.15
CA LEU A 42 -8.40 20.20 33.20
C LEU A 42 -8.66 20.84 31.84
N SER A 43 -9.78 21.57 31.83
CA SER A 43 -10.06 22.88 31.22
C SER A 43 -9.17 23.44 30.10
N GLN A 44 -9.88 23.90 29.07
CA GLN A 44 -9.49 24.94 28.10
C GLN A 44 -8.95 26.21 28.79
N THR A 45 -8.03 26.91 28.12
CA THR A 45 -7.90 28.38 28.19
C THR A 45 -7.39 28.94 26.86
N ASP A 46 -8.02 30.05 26.48
CA ASP A 46 -7.82 30.89 25.30
C ASP A 46 -6.45 31.61 25.23
N THR A 47 -6.32 32.37 24.13
CA THR A 47 -5.65 33.68 23.98
C THR A 47 -4.13 33.73 23.73
N SER A 48 -3.81 34.02 22.47
CA SER A 48 -3.14 35.24 22.01
C SER A 48 -2.03 35.83 22.89
N THR A 49 -0.77 35.68 22.44
CA THR A 49 0.31 36.64 22.75
C THR A 49 1.19 36.82 21.53
N SER A 50 1.04 37.98 20.88
CA SER A 50 2.06 38.61 20.03
C SER A 50 3.33 38.84 20.84
N ASN A 51 4.50 38.53 20.28
CA ASN A 51 5.75 39.21 20.61
C ASN A 51 6.54 39.45 19.31
N GLU A 52 6.63 40.73 19.00
CA GLU A 52 7.52 41.38 18.03
C GLU A 52 8.93 41.48 18.64
N LEU A 53 10.00 41.19 17.88
CA LEU A 53 11.17 42.08 17.70
C LEU A 53 12.25 41.47 16.76
N THR A 54 12.22 41.95 15.52
CA THR A 54 13.29 42.50 14.67
C THR A 54 14.81 42.21 14.86
N ILE A 55 15.44 41.93 13.70
CA ILE A 55 16.76 42.37 13.15
C ILE A 55 18.01 41.49 13.39
N SER A 56 18.59 40.99 12.28
CA SER A 56 19.96 41.33 11.85
C SER A 56 20.15 40.98 10.37
N ASP A 57 20.30 42.04 9.58
CA ASP A 57 20.76 42.08 8.20
C ASP A 57 22.28 42.35 8.23
N SER A 58 23.08 41.63 7.42
CA SER A 58 24.29 42.15 6.71
C SER A 58 25.19 41.04 6.13
N SER A 59 25.52 41.28 4.85
CA SER A 59 26.79 41.01 4.14
C SER A 59 27.19 39.58 3.70
N GLU A 60 26.92 39.30 2.43
CA GLU A 60 27.88 39.10 1.31
C GLU A 60 29.37 38.79 1.63
N ILE A 61 29.91 37.69 1.06
CA ILE A 61 31.05 37.62 0.10
C ILE A 61 31.66 36.19 -0.02
N LYS A 62 31.60 35.68 -1.27
CA LYS A 62 32.56 34.88 -2.07
C LYS A 62 33.10 33.49 -1.65
N THR A 63 32.81 32.56 -2.58
CA THR A 63 33.63 31.48 -3.17
C THR A 63 34.64 30.75 -2.30
N ASP A 64 34.44 29.43 -2.20
CA ASP A 64 35.49 28.50 -2.59
C ASP A 64 34.91 27.26 -3.28
N ASP A 65 35.55 26.92 -4.39
CA ASP A 65 35.36 25.72 -5.19
C ASP A 65 35.54 24.47 -4.34
N SER A 66 34.48 23.67 -4.23
CA SER A 66 34.62 22.24 -4.01
C SER A 66 33.67 21.51 -4.94
N LYS A 67 34.23 21.20 -6.12
CA LYS A 67 33.75 20.23 -7.09
C LYS A 67 33.54 18.90 -6.37
N SER A 68 32.38 18.75 -5.75
CA SER A 68 31.89 17.49 -5.23
C SER A 68 31.72 16.56 -6.43
N VAL A 69 32.67 15.64 -6.57
CA VAL A 69 32.58 14.50 -7.47
C VAL A 69 31.43 13.65 -6.96
N HIS A 70 30.20 14.00 -7.37
CA HIS A 70 29.09 13.06 -7.40
C HIS A 70 29.48 11.96 -8.39
N ARG A 71 30.21 10.97 -7.88
CA ARG A 71 30.34 9.67 -8.51
C ARG A 71 28.91 9.14 -8.59
N PRO A 72 28.31 8.99 -9.79
CA PRO A 72 27.06 8.26 -9.88
C PRO A 72 27.38 6.85 -9.40
N THR A 73 26.88 6.52 -8.21
CA THR A 73 26.94 5.17 -7.69
C THR A 73 26.16 4.32 -8.69
N LYS A 74 26.91 3.66 -9.57
CA LYS A 74 26.41 2.78 -10.62
C LYS A 74 25.43 1.82 -9.94
N ALA A 75 24.13 2.07 -10.13
CA ALA A 75 23.09 1.24 -9.57
C ALA A 75 23.35 -0.18 -10.08
N SER A 76 23.88 -1.04 -9.21
CA SER A 76 23.97 -2.46 -9.49
C SER A 76 22.54 -2.89 -9.78
N SER A 77 22.27 -3.20 -11.04
CA SER A 77 20.97 -3.71 -11.49
C SER A 77 20.84 -5.12 -10.95
N VAL A 78 20.57 -5.24 -9.66
CA VAL A 78 20.20 -6.52 -9.04
C VAL A 78 18.92 -6.96 -9.75
N GLN A 79 18.99 -8.09 -10.44
CA GLN A 79 17.82 -8.68 -11.08
C GLN A 79 16.99 -9.43 -10.03
N PRO A 80 15.66 -9.45 -10.17
CA PRO A 80 14.82 -10.23 -9.27
C PRO A 80 15.06 -11.73 -9.47
N LEU A 81 15.07 -12.48 -8.37
CA LEU A 81 15.13 -13.95 -8.36
C LEU A 81 13.91 -14.55 -9.05
N LYS A 82 12.74 -13.92 -8.86
CA LYS A 82 11.47 -14.35 -9.45
C LYS A 82 10.52 -13.18 -9.58
N THR A 83 9.73 -13.18 -10.65
CA THR A 83 8.69 -12.17 -10.87
C THR A 83 7.34 -12.85 -10.99
N TYR A 84 6.35 -12.28 -10.31
CA TYR A 84 4.94 -12.64 -10.42
C TYR A 84 4.16 -11.46 -10.99
N VAL A 85 3.08 -11.77 -11.71
CA VAL A 85 2.11 -10.76 -12.16
C VAL A 85 0.76 -11.13 -11.61
N LEU A 86 0.12 -10.18 -10.93
CA LEU A 86 -1.20 -10.31 -10.35
C LEU A 86 -2.15 -9.36 -11.08
N THR A 87 -3.13 -9.92 -11.78
CA THR A 87 -4.20 -9.16 -12.42
C THR A 87 -5.35 -8.96 -11.43
N LEU A 88 -5.77 -7.70 -11.27
CA LEU A 88 -6.85 -7.28 -10.37
C LEU A 88 -8.06 -6.89 -11.22
N LEU A 89 -9.08 -7.76 -11.21
CA LEU A 89 -10.32 -7.49 -11.92
C LEU A 89 -11.15 -6.40 -11.21
N PRO A 90 -11.98 -5.67 -11.96
CA PRO A 90 -12.95 -4.74 -11.39
C PRO A 90 -13.88 -5.36 -10.35
N GLY A 91 -14.39 -4.54 -9.43
CA GLY A 91 -15.48 -4.94 -8.53
C GLY A 91 -15.08 -5.21 -7.07
N GLY A 92 -13.89 -4.82 -6.64
CA GLY A 92 -13.48 -4.82 -5.23
C GLY A 92 -13.12 -6.19 -4.66
N ALA A 93 -13.05 -7.23 -5.48
CA ALA A 93 -12.60 -8.55 -5.04
C ALA A 93 -11.08 -8.57 -4.77
N ARG A 94 -10.68 -9.40 -3.81
CA ARG A 94 -9.26 -9.66 -3.52
C ARG A 94 -8.75 -10.79 -4.39
N PHE A 95 -7.64 -10.52 -5.07
CA PHE A 95 -6.88 -11.51 -5.82
C PHE A 95 -5.55 -11.73 -5.12
N SER A 96 -5.04 -12.96 -5.13
CA SER A 96 -3.80 -13.28 -4.44
C SER A 96 -2.89 -14.18 -5.27
N VAL A 97 -1.59 -14.05 -5.01
CA VAL A 97 -0.56 -14.92 -5.56
C VAL A 97 0.21 -15.57 -4.40
N ASN A 98 0.51 -16.85 -4.55
CA ASN A 98 1.36 -17.57 -3.61
C ASN A 98 2.82 -17.39 -4.01
N ILE A 99 3.62 -16.85 -3.09
CA ILE A 99 5.04 -16.61 -3.30
C ILE A 99 5.79 -17.84 -2.80
N ARG A 100 6.42 -18.57 -3.74
CA ARG A 100 7.20 -19.78 -3.47
C ARG A 100 8.59 -19.73 -4.12
N PRO A 101 9.67 -19.88 -3.34
CA PRO A 101 9.70 -19.99 -1.87
C PRO A 101 9.24 -18.68 -1.18
N PRO A 102 8.84 -18.69 0.11
CA PRO A 102 8.46 -17.49 0.84
C PRO A 102 9.58 -16.43 0.81
N ALA A 103 9.21 -15.16 0.61
CA ALA A 103 10.17 -14.07 0.41
C ALA A 103 10.41 -13.23 1.66
N THR A 104 11.65 -12.85 1.93
CA THR A 104 11.98 -11.82 2.94
C THR A 104 12.05 -10.44 2.34
N LYS A 105 12.27 -10.32 1.01
CA LYS A 105 12.29 -9.05 0.31
C LYS A 105 11.58 -9.13 -1.04
N ILE A 106 10.56 -8.30 -1.20
CA ILE A 106 9.86 -8.11 -2.47
C ILE A 106 9.74 -6.63 -2.83
N VAL A 107 9.59 -6.35 -4.11
CA VAL A 107 9.24 -5.03 -4.64
C VAL A 107 7.99 -5.15 -5.49
N VAL A 108 7.01 -4.30 -5.21
CA VAL A 108 5.72 -4.29 -5.91
C VAL A 108 5.59 -3.03 -6.73
N THR A 109 5.18 -3.17 -7.99
CA THR A 109 4.95 -2.06 -8.92
C THR A 109 3.60 -2.23 -9.58
N LEU A 110 2.79 -1.16 -9.62
CA LEU A 110 1.57 -1.13 -10.41
C LEU A 110 1.93 -0.85 -11.88
N LEU A 111 1.67 -1.83 -12.75
CA LEU A 111 2.00 -1.79 -14.18
C LEU A 111 0.92 -1.09 -15.02
N SER A 112 -0.32 -1.14 -14.58
CA SER A 112 -1.46 -0.54 -15.28
C SER A 112 -2.47 0.03 -14.30
N GLY A 113 -3.16 1.07 -14.74
CA GLY A 113 -4.04 1.88 -13.91
C GLY A 113 -3.39 3.22 -13.54
N ASP A 114 -4.25 4.17 -13.24
CA ASP A 114 -3.96 5.56 -12.86
C ASP A 114 -4.32 5.86 -11.40
N MET A 115 -4.91 4.89 -10.71
CA MET A 115 -5.36 5.00 -9.33
C MET A 115 -4.63 4.02 -8.40
N ALA A 116 -4.50 4.41 -7.14
CA ALA A 116 -3.87 3.58 -6.13
C ALA A 116 -4.80 2.44 -5.70
N VAL A 117 -4.26 1.22 -5.59
CA VAL A 117 -5.04 0.05 -5.14
C VAL A 117 -4.60 -0.43 -3.77
N ARG A 118 -5.51 -1.06 -3.05
CA ARG A 118 -5.16 -1.72 -1.78
C ARG A 118 -4.42 -3.02 -2.11
N CYS A 119 -3.33 -3.25 -1.42
CA CYS A 119 -2.53 -4.46 -1.57
C CYS A 119 -1.95 -4.85 -0.21
N GLY A 120 -1.44 -6.06 -0.07
CA GLY A 120 -0.99 -6.52 1.23
C GLY A 120 -0.30 -7.86 1.21
N ASP A 121 0.41 -8.12 2.30
CA ASP A 121 0.71 -9.47 2.72
C ASP A 121 -0.37 -9.92 3.73
N ARG A 122 -0.18 -11.06 4.40
CA ARG A 122 -1.13 -11.56 5.42
C ARG A 122 -1.15 -10.72 6.70
N LEU A 123 -0.09 -9.95 6.96
CA LEU A 123 0.14 -9.23 8.21
C LEU A 123 -0.13 -7.72 8.04
N ARG A 124 0.18 -7.17 6.87
CA ARG A 124 0.24 -5.73 6.60
C ARG A 124 -0.56 -5.38 5.35
N ASN A 125 -1.23 -4.24 5.43
CA ASN A 125 -1.94 -3.61 4.32
C ASN A 125 -1.11 -2.44 3.80
N TYR A 126 -1.14 -2.22 2.50
CA TYR A 126 -0.41 -1.18 1.78
C TYR A 126 -1.31 -0.52 0.73
N SER A 127 -0.79 0.59 0.19
CA SER A 127 -1.32 1.26 -1.00
C SER A 127 -0.31 1.12 -2.13
N CYS A 128 -0.71 0.43 -3.20
CA CYS A 128 0.09 0.26 -4.41
C CYS A 128 -0.25 1.40 -5.37
N ILE A 129 0.66 2.37 -5.51
CA ILE A 129 0.45 3.63 -6.22
C ILE A 129 1.13 3.59 -7.61
N PRO A 130 0.48 4.03 -8.71
CA PRO A 130 1.10 4.14 -10.02
C PRO A 130 2.41 4.94 -9.99
N GLY A 131 3.43 4.47 -10.72
CA GLY A 131 4.74 5.14 -10.81
C GLY A 131 5.61 5.04 -9.55
N LYS A 132 5.13 4.43 -8.47
CA LYS A 132 5.91 4.19 -7.25
C LYS A 132 6.22 2.71 -7.06
N ARG A 133 7.44 2.45 -6.58
CA ARG A 133 7.85 1.11 -6.12
C ARG A 133 7.57 0.98 -4.64
N LEU A 134 6.87 -0.08 -4.26
CA LEU A 134 6.64 -0.44 -2.88
C LEU A 134 7.62 -1.55 -2.49
N GLU A 135 8.64 -1.22 -1.70
CA GLU A 135 9.59 -2.19 -1.18
C GLU A 135 9.08 -2.76 0.15
N ILE A 136 9.06 -4.08 0.27
CA ILE A 136 8.55 -4.77 1.46
C ILE A 136 9.62 -5.74 1.93
N SER A 137 10.09 -5.49 3.16
CA SER A 137 10.96 -6.40 3.89
C SER A 137 10.19 -7.10 5.01
N ALA A 138 10.56 -8.34 5.26
CA ALA A 138 10.02 -9.19 6.32
C ALA A 138 11.14 -10.01 6.95
N GLU A 139 11.01 -10.28 8.24
CA GLU A 139 11.89 -11.20 8.96
C GLU A 139 11.71 -12.64 8.43
N PRO A 140 12.76 -13.48 8.46
CA PRO A 140 12.67 -14.88 7.99
C PRO A 140 11.54 -15.68 8.67
N THR A 141 11.24 -15.40 9.94
CA THR A 141 10.15 -16.04 10.70
C THR A 141 8.76 -15.65 10.22
N ASN A 142 8.63 -14.51 9.55
CA ASN A 142 7.39 -13.94 9.03
C ASN A 142 7.47 -13.74 7.51
N ALA A 143 8.18 -14.63 6.82
CA ALA A 143 8.41 -14.52 5.39
C ALA A 143 7.09 -14.46 4.60
N ILE A 144 7.11 -13.67 3.52
CA ILE A 144 5.96 -13.38 2.68
C ILE A 144 5.69 -14.58 1.79
N ALA A 145 4.75 -15.43 2.21
CA ALA A 145 4.31 -16.60 1.46
C ALA A 145 3.12 -16.31 0.52
N GLN A 146 2.43 -15.19 0.71
CA GLN A 146 1.28 -14.79 -0.09
C GLN A 146 1.22 -13.26 -0.18
N PHE A 147 0.88 -12.75 -1.36
CA PHE A 147 0.61 -11.34 -1.58
C PHE A 147 -0.74 -11.18 -2.26
N TRP A 148 -1.50 -10.15 -1.89
CA TRP A 148 -2.82 -9.88 -2.45
C TRP A 148 -2.99 -8.43 -2.89
N GLY A 149 -3.95 -8.21 -3.77
CA GLY A 149 -4.39 -6.91 -4.25
C GLY A 149 -5.91 -6.85 -4.38
N GLU A 150 -6.47 -5.67 -4.26
CA GLU A 150 -7.89 -5.38 -4.29
C GLU A 150 -8.12 -4.13 -5.14
N ASN A 151 -8.95 -4.28 -6.18
CA ASN A 151 -9.24 -3.20 -7.11
C ASN A 151 -10.71 -2.77 -6.97
N ALA A 152 -10.92 -1.63 -6.30
CA ALA A 152 -12.24 -1.05 -6.09
C ALA A 152 -12.78 -0.27 -7.32
N TYR A 153 -12.04 -0.26 -8.43
CA TYR A 153 -12.36 0.53 -9.61
C TYR A 153 -12.93 -0.33 -10.74
N GLN A 154 -13.35 0.35 -11.82
CA GLN A 154 -14.02 -0.26 -12.96
C GLN A 154 -13.04 -0.71 -14.07
N THR A 155 -11.75 -0.42 -13.92
CA THR A 155 -10.71 -0.76 -14.90
C THR A 155 -9.83 -1.88 -14.37
N GLU A 156 -9.40 -2.79 -15.24
CA GLU A 156 -8.44 -3.83 -14.88
C GLU A 156 -7.08 -3.22 -14.53
N MET A 157 -6.47 -3.72 -13.45
CA MET A 157 -5.15 -3.28 -13.00
C MET A 157 -4.20 -4.46 -12.85
N ARG A 158 -2.89 -4.22 -13.03
CA ARG A 158 -1.87 -5.28 -12.98
C ARG A 158 -0.76 -4.88 -12.03
N LEU A 159 -0.46 -5.74 -11.07
CA LEU A 159 0.67 -5.63 -10.18
C LEU A 159 1.80 -6.55 -10.63
N ARG A 160 3.03 -6.03 -10.66
CA ARG A 160 4.26 -6.81 -10.75
C ARG A 160 4.84 -6.96 -9.36
N ILE A 161 5.14 -8.19 -8.95
CA ILE A 161 5.78 -8.53 -7.69
C ILE A 161 7.13 -9.16 -8.01
N ASP A 162 8.21 -8.46 -7.73
CA ASP A 162 9.58 -8.91 -7.91
C ASP A 162 10.14 -9.41 -6.57
N VAL A 163 10.64 -10.63 -6.53
CA VAL A 163 11.28 -11.24 -5.35
C VAL A 163 12.78 -11.09 -5.45
N TYR A 164 13.41 -10.59 -4.39
CA TYR A 164 14.85 -10.38 -4.33
C TYR A 164 15.56 -11.24 -3.29
N GLU A 165 14.87 -11.61 -2.21
CA GLU A 165 15.43 -12.44 -1.14
C GLU A 165 14.35 -13.40 -0.62
N VAL A 166 14.75 -14.63 -0.29
CA VAL A 166 13.86 -15.72 0.13
C VAL A 166 14.25 -16.25 1.50
N ALA A 167 13.26 -16.68 2.28
CA ALA A 167 13.51 -17.32 3.56
C ALA A 167 14.03 -18.74 3.34
N GLY A 168 15.31 -18.96 3.62
CA GLY A 168 15.95 -20.28 3.53
C GLY A 168 17.15 -20.38 2.59
N GLU A 169 17.68 -19.27 2.06
CA GLU A 169 19.02 -19.29 1.46
C GLU A 169 20.08 -19.02 2.53
N ASP A 170 20.55 -20.10 3.17
CA ASP A 170 21.96 -20.14 3.57
C ASP A 170 22.78 -20.07 2.28
N SER A 171 23.18 -18.86 1.89
CA SER A 171 24.29 -18.55 0.98
C SER A 171 24.76 -19.71 0.09
N SER A 172 24.02 -20.06 -0.96
CA SER A 172 24.52 -21.04 -1.90
C SER A 172 25.48 -20.36 -2.88
N SER A 173 26.77 -20.58 -2.63
CA SER A 173 27.91 -20.48 -3.56
C SER A 173 28.46 -19.08 -3.93
N LYS A 174 29.27 -18.54 -3.01
CA LYS A 174 30.57 -17.96 -3.40
C LYS A 174 31.68 -18.54 -2.51
N VAL A 175 31.85 -19.86 -2.57
CA VAL A 175 33.09 -20.49 -2.10
C VAL A 175 34.17 -20.11 -3.10
N SER A 176 35.10 -19.30 -2.61
CA SER A 176 36.41 -19.05 -3.20
C SER A 176 37.10 -20.36 -3.54
N ASN A 177 37.29 -20.65 -4.82
CA ASN A 177 38.37 -21.54 -5.23
C ASN A 177 39.64 -20.70 -5.32
N SER A 178 40.43 -20.76 -4.25
CA SER A 178 41.85 -20.49 -4.24
C SER A 178 42.59 -21.67 -4.86
N SER A 179 43.43 -21.41 -5.84
CA SER A 179 44.68 -22.15 -6.10
C SER A 179 45.65 -21.20 -6.77
#